data_AF-A0A2U1T9A5-F1
#
_entry.id   AF-A0A2U1T9A5-F1
#
_cell.length_a   1.000
_cell.length_b   1.000
_cell.length_c   1.000
_cell.angle_alpha   90.00
_cell.angle_beta   90.00
_cell.angle_gamma   90.00
#
_symmetry.space_group_name_H-M   'P 1'
#
loop_
_entity.id
_entity.type
_entity.pdbx_description
1 polymer ?
#
loop_
_entity_poly.entity_id
_entity_poly.type
_entity_poly.pdbx_seq_one_letter_code
_entity_poly.pdbx_strand_id
1 'polypeptide(L)'
;MARAYGLGTLPGADVPEALDIIVSETGEMPHLPIMPERGLGYDRTAMTAAMIGHLSIDRGPRGWVLLNQPRLATVRIADHLARDLDLAQALWPPIPRVKMQLSGPLSLACDLELADGHRVLTDPGALRDLAAALIDGIVTTRQELQRRFSVSEVVVQLDEPWLSAIAAGKVPGTNDFDTIRAIHPQDLHDELQSLVDEVGGEVLLNQSGQVPLWEVSPCQVLVDTARVAGTAQLDGLGTALAEKAVGLGVAAAEVAGDPRGVAIRLARLAEELGVDPARLSNMDVYPAGRLGNPAAAYAGVQELAGILTRDAGDL
;
A
#
# COMPACT_ATOMS: atom_id res chain seq x y z
N MET A 1 16.97 -11.27 1.02
CA MET A 1 17.68 -9.98 1.14
C MET A 1 16.63 -8.92 1.44
N ALA A 2 16.88 -8.08 2.45
CA ALA A 2 15.95 -7.08 2.91
C ALA A 2 15.79 -6.02 1.83
N ARG A 3 14.54 -5.67 1.48
CA ARG A 3 14.26 -4.65 0.48
C ARG A 3 13.83 -3.37 1.17
N ALA A 4 14.25 -2.24 0.61
CA ALA A 4 13.76 -0.92 1.00
C ALA A 4 12.91 -0.33 -0.12
N TYR A 5 11.75 0.22 0.23
CA TYR A 5 10.82 0.85 -0.72
C TYR A 5 9.93 1.89 -0.04
N GLY A 6 9.31 2.76 -0.83
CA GLY A 6 8.30 3.72 -0.35
C GLY A 6 6.87 3.19 -0.51
N LEU A 7 5.93 3.59 0.36
CA LEU A 7 4.52 3.13 0.28
C LEU A 7 3.71 3.75 -0.87
N GLY A 8 4.27 4.72 -1.61
CA GLY A 8 3.58 5.34 -2.76
C GLY A 8 3.26 6.81 -2.58
N THR A 9 2.79 7.23 -1.39
CA THR A 9 2.35 8.60 -1.15
C THR A 9 3.52 9.55 -0.92
N LEU A 10 3.61 10.63 -1.70
CA LEU A 10 4.58 11.71 -1.52
C LEU A 10 3.88 13.06 -1.29
N PRO A 11 4.49 13.96 -0.48
CA PRO A 11 4.04 15.34 -0.37
C PRO A 11 4.33 16.14 -1.65
N GLY A 12 3.75 17.34 -1.75
CA GLY A 12 3.98 18.26 -2.86
C GLY A 12 3.17 17.96 -4.11
N ALA A 13 3.49 18.68 -5.18
CA ALA A 13 2.77 18.63 -6.45
C ALA A 13 3.69 18.54 -7.69
N ASP A 14 5.01 18.55 -7.50
CA ASP A 14 6.01 18.45 -8.57
C ASP A 14 6.28 16.97 -8.90
N VAL A 15 5.65 16.48 -9.99
CA VAL A 15 5.78 15.08 -10.42
C VAL A 15 7.20 14.76 -10.91
N PRO A 16 7.86 15.59 -11.74
CA PRO A 16 9.27 15.37 -12.09
C PRO A 16 10.18 15.18 -10.86
N GLU A 17 10.06 16.06 -9.85
CA GLU A 17 10.85 15.95 -8.61
C GLU A 17 10.56 14.64 -7.87
N ALA A 18 9.27 14.28 -7.73
CA ALA A 18 8.89 13.03 -7.09
C ALA A 18 9.47 11.79 -7.82
N LEU A 19 9.42 11.77 -9.16
CA LEU A 19 9.94 10.68 -9.97
C LEU A 19 11.46 10.55 -9.87
N ASP A 20 12.17 11.68 -9.83
CA ASP A 20 13.63 11.74 -9.65
C ASP A 20 14.05 11.20 -8.28
N ILE A 21 13.37 11.64 -7.21
CA ILE A 21 13.61 11.13 -5.85
C ILE A 21 13.38 9.62 -5.79
N ILE A 22 12.28 9.12 -6.37
CA ILE A 22 11.94 7.70 -6.31
C ILE A 22 13.04 6.87 -6.96
N VAL A 23 13.44 7.18 -8.19
CA VAL A 23 14.42 6.34 -8.90
C VAL A 23 15.83 6.47 -8.32
N SER A 24 16.16 7.61 -7.72
CA SER A 24 17.46 7.85 -7.10
C SER A 24 17.59 7.18 -5.73
N GLU A 25 16.52 7.13 -4.94
CA GLU A 25 16.61 6.80 -3.50
C GLU A 25 15.89 5.51 -3.09
N THR A 26 15.02 4.91 -3.93
CA THR A 26 14.29 3.67 -3.56
C THR A 26 14.97 2.38 -4.02
N GLY A 27 16.16 2.48 -4.62
CA GLY A 27 16.98 1.33 -5.02
C GLY A 27 16.29 0.41 -6.02
N GLU A 28 16.15 -0.88 -5.68
CA GLU A 28 15.68 -1.91 -6.61
C GLU A 28 14.16 -1.92 -6.84
N MET A 29 13.38 -1.13 -6.12
CA MET A 29 11.91 -1.17 -6.22
C MET A 29 11.29 0.24 -6.33
N PRO A 30 11.55 0.96 -7.44
CA PRO A 30 10.90 2.23 -7.73
C PRO A 30 9.38 2.02 -7.86
N HIS A 31 8.62 3.01 -7.41
CA HIS A 31 7.16 2.94 -7.39
C HIS A 31 6.53 4.13 -8.11
N LEU A 32 5.28 4.00 -8.56
CA LEU A 32 4.55 5.16 -9.08
C LEU A 32 4.19 6.12 -7.93
N PRO A 33 4.31 7.45 -8.05
CA PRO A 33 3.93 8.36 -6.98
C PRO A 33 2.41 8.56 -6.90
N ILE A 34 1.86 8.61 -5.69
CA ILE A 34 0.51 9.17 -5.41
C ILE A 34 0.73 10.52 -4.71
N MET A 35 0.21 11.59 -5.29
CA MET A 35 0.48 12.97 -4.83
C MET A 35 -0.83 13.74 -4.54
N PRO A 36 -1.48 13.50 -3.40
CA PRO A 36 -2.80 14.07 -3.09
C PRO A 36 -2.81 15.60 -3.01
N GLU A 37 -1.67 16.24 -2.74
CA GLU A 37 -1.57 17.71 -2.66
C GLU A 37 -1.74 18.41 -4.03
N ARG A 38 -1.76 17.65 -5.14
CA ARG A 38 -2.18 18.12 -6.48
C ARG A 38 -3.69 18.38 -6.58
N GLY A 39 -4.46 17.95 -5.57
CA GLY A 39 -5.89 18.19 -5.45
C GLY A 39 -6.74 16.98 -5.84
N LEU A 40 -8.03 17.25 -6.07
CA LEU A 40 -9.03 16.22 -6.34
C LEU A 40 -8.66 15.40 -7.59
N GLY A 41 -8.73 14.07 -7.46
CA GLY A 41 -8.40 13.17 -8.56
C GLY A 41 -6.96 12.66 -8.54
N TYR A 42 -6.17 13.04 -7.53
CA TYR A 42 -4.81 12.53 -7.27
C TYR A 42 -4.70 11.81 -5.92
N ASP A 43 -5.83 11.65 -5.22
CA ASP A 43 -5.96 10.79 -4.04
C ASP A 43 -5.94 9.31 -4.43
N ARG A 44 -5.66 8.44 -3.45
CA ARG A 44 -5.49 7.00 -3.70
C ARG A 44 -6.73 6.37 -4.34
N THR A 45 -7.94 6.76 -3.95
CA THR A 45 -9.19 6.23 -4.51
C THR A 45 -9.32 6.59 -5.99
N ALA A 46 -9.07 7.85 -6.34
CA ALA A 46 -9.05 8.28 -7.74
C ALA A 46 -7.97 7.59 -8.56
N MET A 47 -6.75 7.48 -8.04
CA MET A 47 -5.64 6.80 -8.72
C MET A 47 -5.94 5.31 -8.93
N THR A 48 -6.57 4.65 -7.95
CA THR A 48 -7.02 3.26 -8.05
C THR A 48 -8.05 3.09 -9.15
N ALA A 49 -9.08 3.95 -9.18
CA ALA A 49 -10.10 3.93 -10.22
C ALA A 49 -9.52 4.18 -11.62
N ALA A 50 -8.54 5.09 -11.74
CA ALA A 50 -7.85 5.37 -12.99
C ALA A 50 -7.01 4.18 -13.48
N MET A 51 -6.31 3.48 -12.57
CA MET A 51 -5.50 2.30 -12.92
C MET A 51 -6.37 1.12 -13.37
N ILE A 52 -7.51 0.89 -12.71
CA ILE A 52 -8.43 -0.21 -13.06
C ILE A 52 -9.10 0.01 -14.42
N GLY A 53 -9.35 1.27 -14.82
CA GLY A 53 -9.94 1.63 -16.11
C GLY A 53 -11.43 1.29 -16.28
N HIS A 54 -11.92 0.27 -15.58
CA HIS A 54 -13.32 -0.20 -15.60
C HIS A 54 -14.19 0.42 -14.50
N LEU A 55 -13.60 1.17 -13.58
CA LEU A 55 -14.31 1.78 -12.47
C LEU A 55 -14.74 3.21 -12.81
N SER A 56 -16.05 3.42 -12.98
CA SER A 56 -16.60 4.76 -13.22
C SER A 56 -16.92 5.46 -11.91
N ILE A 57 -16.22 6.55 -11.61
CA ILE A 57 -16.47 7.36 -10.40
C ILE A 57 -16.70 8.83 -10.74
N ASP A 58 -17.47 9.52 -9.89
CA ASP A 58 -17.65 10.97 -9.93
C ASP A 58 -17.68 11.56 -8.51
N ARG A 59 -17.55 12.88 -8.41
CA ARG A 59 -17.53 13.59 -7.14
C ARG A 59 -18.93 13.61 -6.51
N GLY A 60 -19.05 13.03 -5.32
CA GLY A 60 -20.21 13.13 -4.46
C GLY A 60 -20.10 14.22 -3.39
N PRO A 61 -21.11 14.32 -2.50
CA PRO A 61 -21.12 15.28 -1.40
C PRO A 61 -20.04 14.99 -0.34
N ARG A 62 -19.77 13.72 -0.06
CA ARG A 62 -18.85 13.29 1.01
C ARG A 62 -17.59 12.59 0.51
N GLY A 63 -17.57 12.16 -0.75
CA GLY A 63 -16.49 11.38 -1.32
C GLY A 63 -16.72 11.05 -2.78
N TRP A 64 -16.18 9.92 -3.22
CA TRP A 64 -16.36 9.42 -4.58
C TRP A 64 -17.61 8.55 -4.66
N VAL A 65 -18.41 8.74 -5.71
CA VAL A 65 -19.61 7.94 -5.98
C VAL A 65 -19.30 7.00 -7.13
N LEU A 66 -19.56 5.71 -6.94
CA LEU A 66 -19.51 4.68 -7.95
C LEU A 66 -20.70 4.84 -8.91
N LEU A 67 -20.41 4.81 -10.20
CA LEU A 67 -21.38 5.00 -11.28
C LEU A 67 -21.36 3.82 -12.24
N ASN A 68 -22.47 3.64 -12.95
CA ASN A 68 -22.57 2.61 -13.99
C ASN A 68 -21.89 3.00 -15.30
N GLN A 69 -21.58 4.29 -15.51
CA GLN A 69 -21.06 4.82 -16.76
C GLN A 69 -20.06 5.94 -16.50
N PRO A 70 -19.01 6.07 -17.33
CA PRO A 70 -17.96 7.05 -17.14
C PRO A 70 -18.50 8.47 -17.28
N ARG A 71 -18.02 9.37 -16.41
CA ARG A 71 -18.31 10.80 -16.47
C ARG A 71 -17.03 11.61 -16.64
N LEU A 72 -17.17 12.94 -16.69
CA LEU A 72 -16.04 13.84 -16.87
C LEU A 72 -14.95 13.62 -15.81
N ALA A 73 -15.32 13.35 -14.56
CA ALA A 73 -14.35 13.03 -13.51
C ALA A 73 -13.57 11.74 -13.80
N THR A 74 -14.27 10.67 -14.22
CA THR A 74 -13.66 9.40 -14.64
C THR A 74 -12.65 9.59 -15.78
N VAL A 75 -13.02 10.35 -16.80
CA VAL A 75 -12.11 10.65 -17.93
C VAL A 75 -10.90 11.45 -17.46
N ARG A 76 -11.11 12.44 -16.58
CA ARG A 76 -10.01 13.28 -16.07
C ARG A 76 -8.98 12.51 -15.26
N ILE A 77 -9.41 11.62 -14.36
CA ILE A 77 -8.46 10.83 -13.55
C ILE A 77 -7.66 9.86 -14.43
N ALA A 78 -8.27 9.29 -15.47
CA ALA A 78 -7.55 8.48 -16.45
C ALA A 78 -6.52 9.30 -17.23
N ASP A 79 -6.89 10.51 -17.69
CA ASP A 79 -5.96 11.44 -18.35
C ASP A 79 -4.81 11.87 -17.41
N HIS A 80 -5.07 12.02 -16.11
CA HIS A 80 -4.06 12.35 -15.11
C HIS A 80 -3.03 11.21 -15.00
N LEU A 81 -3.49 9.98 -14.82
CA LEU A 81 -2.65 8.80 -14.75
C LEU A 81 -1.82 8.62 -16.03
N ALA A 82 -2.45 8.76 -17.20
CA ALA A 82 -1.75 8.62 -18.48
C ALA A 82 -0.59 9.62 -18.60
N ARG A 83 -0.81 10.89 -18.23
CA ARG A 83 0.26 11.91 -18.23
C ARG A 83 1.37 11.60 -17.25
N ASP A 84 1.04 11.14 -16.04
CA ASP A 84 2.04 10.79 -15.04
C ASP A 84 2.87 9.57 -15.48
N LEU A 85 2.25 8.58 -16.13
CA LEU A 85 2.92 7.40 -16.69
C LEU A 85 3.81 7.76 -17.90
N ASP A 86 3.38 8.68 -18.77
CA ASP A 86 4.20 9.18 -19.88
C ASP A 86 5.43 9.93 -19.35
N LEU A 87 5.25 10.73 -18.31
CA LEU A 87 6.35 11.44 -17.66
C LEU A 87 7.33 10.48 -16.97
N ALA A 88 6.82 9.49 -16.23
CA ALA A 88 7.65 8.45 -15.63
C ALA A 88 8.45 7.69 -16.68
N GLN A 89 7.82 7.32 -17.81
CA GLN A 89 8.51 6.65 -18.91
C GLN A 89 9.61 7.52 -19.54
N ALA A 90 9.39 8.84 -19.62
CA ALA A 90 10.37 9.77 -20.19
C ALA A 90 11.56 10.05 -19.25
N LEU A 91 11.33 10.08 -17.94
CA LEU A 91 12.33 10.48 -16.94
C LEU A 91 13.10 9.30 -16.34
N TRP A 92 12.47 8.13 -16.19
CA TRP A 92 13.13 7.02 -15.54
C TRP A 92 14.18 6.35 -16.44
N PRO A 93 15.38 6.06 -15.91
CA PRO A 93 16.31 5.13 -16.55
C PRO A 93 15.73 3.72 -16.62
N PRO A 94 16.40 2.77 -17.29
CA PRO A 94 16.06 1.36 -17.18
C PRO A 94 16.03 0.91 -15.70
N ILE A 95 14.89 0.37 -15.28
CA ILE A 95 14.64 -0.10 -13.92
C ILE A 95 14.48 -1.62 -13.90
N PRO A 96 14.84 -2.32 -12.81
CA PRO A 96 14.77 -3.79 -12.77
C PRO A 96 13.33 -4.30 -12.60
N ARG A 97 12.48 -3.52 -11.94
CA ARG A 97 11.07 -3.79 -11.63
C ARG A 97 10.37 -2.47 -11.32
N VAL A 98 9.04 -2.47 -11.27
CA VAL A 98 8.26 -1.32 -10.79
C VAL A 98 7.22 -1.79 -9.78
N LYS A 99 6.96 -0.98 -8.76
CA LYS A 99 5.85 -1.19 -7.83
C LYS A 99 4.69 -0.26 -8.16
N MET A 100 3.49 -0.82 -8.15
CA MET A 100 2.25 -0.07 -8.16
C MET A 100 1.51 -0.29 -6.84
N GLN A 101 0.74 0.71 -6.43
CA GLN A 101 -0.07 0.63 -5.22
C GLN A 101 -1.47 1.16 -5.47
N LEU A 102 -2.44 0.48 -4.88
CA LEU A 102 -3.88 0.69 -5.06
C LEU A 102 -4.57 0.59 -3.71
N SER A 103 -5.73 1.20 -3.55
CA SER A 103 -6.65 0.81 -2.47
C SER A 103 -7.07 -0.65 -2.68
N GLY A 104 -6.97 -1.48 -1.64
CA GLY A 104 -7.52 -2.82 -1.65
C GLY A 104 -9.05 -2.83 -1.68
N PRO A 105 -9.69 -3.99 -1.97
CA PRO A 105 -11.13 -4.08 -2.21
C PRO A 105 -11.98 -3.57 -1.04
N LEU A 106 -11.58 -3.86 0.20
CA LEU A 106 -12.38 -3.56 1.38
C LEU A 106 -12.31 -2.06 1.70
N SER A 107 -11.12 -1.48 1.63
CA SER A 107 -10.91 -0.04 1.82
C SER A 107 -11.46 0.77 0.66
N LEU A 108 -11.37 0.28 -0.58
CA LEU A 108 -11.98 0.93 -1.72
C LEU A 108 -13.52 0.93 -1.58
N ALA A 109 -14.11 -0.17 -1.12
CA ALA A 109 -15.53 -0.26 -0.84
C ALA A 109 -15.99 0.64 0.31
N CYS A 110 -15.09 0.96 1.25
CA CYS A 110 -15.31 2.03 2.22
C CYS A 110 -15.28 3.40 1.54
N ASP A 111 -14.25 3.70 0.75
CA ASP A 111 -14.05 5.04 0.19
C ASP A 111 -15.09 5.43 -0.89
N LEU A 112 -15.78 4.45 -1.47
CA LEU A 112 -16.80 4.64 -2.50
C LEU A 112 -18.22 4.59 -1.95
N GLU A 113 -19.05 5.51 -2.44
CA GLU A 113 -20.50 5.55 -2.21
C GLU A 113 -21.27 5.01 -3.41
N LEU A 114 -22.41 4.39 -3.15
CA LEU A 114 -23.45 4.10 -4.13
C LEU A 114 -24.27 5.36 -4.42
N ALA A 115 -25.11 5.31 -5.45
CA ALA A 115 -25.93 6.45 -5.86
C ALA A 115 -26.94 6.92 -4.79
N ASP A 116 -27.28 6.06 -3.84
CA ASP A 116 -28.16 6.35 -2.70
C ASP A 116 -27.40 6.87 -1.45
N GLY A 117 -26.07 6.99 -1.53
CA GLY A 117 -25.20 7.48 -0.48
C GLY A 117 -24.70 6.42 0.50
N HIS A 118 -25.16 5.17 0.40
CA HIS A 118 -24.58 4.06 1.16
C HIS A 118 -23.16 3.75 0.67
N ARG A 119 -22.28 3.25 1.55
CA ARG A 119 -20.95 2.80 1.09
C ARG A 119 -21.09 1.48 0.32
N VAL A 120 -20.24 1.27 -0.68
CA VAL A 120 -20.20 0.03 -1.46
C VAL A 120 -20.05 -1.20 -0.55
N LEU A 121 -19.31 -1.07 0.56
CA LEU A 121 -19.14 -2.14 1.56
C LEU A 121 -20.47 -2.70 2.11
N THR A 122 -21.55 -1.91 2.08
CA THR A 122 -22.87 -2.35 2.60
C THR A 122 -23.67 -3.20 1.63
N ASP A 123 -23.27 -3.28 0.36
CA ASP A 123 -23.90 -4.09 -0.68
C ASP A 123 -22.95 -5.22 -1.11
N PRO A 124 -23.21 -6.48 -0.71
CA PRO A 124 -22.37 -7.62 -1.09
C PRO A 124 -22.30 -7.86 -2.60
N GLY A 125 -23.31 -7.45 -3.37
CA GLY A 125 -23.29 -7.53 -4.83
C GLY A 125 -22.30 -6.52 -5.40
N ALA A 126 -22.40 -5.27 -4.97
CA ALA A 126 -21.49 -4.21 -5.40
C ALA A 126 -20.04 -4.47 -4.98
N LEU A 127 -19.82 -5.05 -3.79
CA LEU A 127 -18.48 -5.45 -3.34
C LEU A 127 -17.87 -6.52 -4.24
N ARG A 128 -18.64 -7.56 -4.60
CA ARG A 128 -18.17 -8.61 -5.53
C ARG A 128 -17.84 -8.05 -6.90
N ASP A 129 -18.70 -7.19 -7.44
CA ASP A 129 -18.46 -6.56 -8.74
C ASP A 129 -17.22 -5.65 -8.69
N LEU A 130 -17.01 -4.94 -7.59
CA LEU A 130 -15.82 -4.12 -7.35
C LEU A 130 -14.54 -4.97 -7.26
N ALA A 131 -14.59 -6.09 -6.53
CA ALA A 131 -13.46 -7.01 -6.40
C ALA A 131 -13.09 -7.64 -7.76
N ALA A 132 -14.09 -8.07 -8.54
CA ALA A 132 -13.86 -8.59 -9.89
C ALA A 132 -13.24 -7.52 -10.83
N ALA A 133 -13.74 -6.27 -10.76
CA ALA A 133 -13.17 -5.17 -11.53
C ALA A 133 -11.73 -4.85 -11.10
N LEU A 134 -11.43 -4.91 -9.79
CA LEU A 134 -10.08 -4.74 -9.26
C LEU A 134 -9.11 -5.80 -9.80
N ILE A 135 -9.51 -7.07 -9.80
CA ILE A 135 -8.68 -8.17 -10.30
C ILE A 135 -8.32 -7.94 -11.78
N ASP A 136 -9.32 -7.72 -12.63
CA ASP A 136 -9.12 -7.48 -14.07
C ASP A 136 -8.27 -6.23 -14.34
N GLY A 137 -8.55 -5.16 -13.58
CA GLY A 137 -7.79 -3.92 -13.60
C GLY A 137 -6.32 -4.13 -13.26
N ILE A 138 -6.02 -4.79 -12.14
CA ILE A 138 -4.64 -5.06 -11.71
C ILE A 138 -3.89 -5.88 -12.76
N VAL A 139 -4.50 -6.94 -13.28
CA VAL A 139 -3.88 -7.79 -14.30
C VAL A 139 -3.56 -6.99 -15.56
N THR A 140 -4.50 -6.14 -16.00
CA THR A 140 -4.33 -5.26 -17.16
C THR A 140 -3.25 -4.21 -16.95
N THR A 141 -3.29 -3.48 -15.82
CA THR A 141 -2.28 -2.46 -15.49
C THR A 141 -0.90 -3.08 -15.37
N ARG A 142 -0.77 -4.25 -14.74
CA ARG A 142 0.50 -4.97 -14.62
C ARG A 142 1.11 -5.22 -16.01
N GLN A 143 0.33 -5.75 -16.95
CA GLN A 143 0.80 -5.99 -18.32
C GLN A 143 1.19 -4.68 -19.03
N GLU A 144 0.41 -3.61 -18.83
CA GLU A 144 0.75 -2.30 -19.38
C GLU A 144 2.10 -1.80 -18.83
N LEU A 145 2.31 -1.86 -17.51
CA LEU A 145 3.54 -1.40 -16.86
C LEU A 145 4.76 -2.24 -17.27
N GLN A 146 4.61 -3.56 -17.36
CA GLN A 146 5.66 -4.47 -17.86
C GLN A 146 6.09 -4.05 -19.27
N ARG A 147 5.13 -3.82 -20.18
CA ARG A 147 5.41 -3.38 -21.55
C ARG A 147 5.98 -1.97 -21.60
N ARG A 148 5.43 -1.03 -20.83
CA ARG A 148 5.79 0.40 -20.84
C ARG A 148 7.21 0.61 -20.33
N PHE A 149 7.59 -0.05 -19.24
CA PHE A 149 8.90 0.08 -18.62
C PHE A 149 9.89 -1.02 -19.00
N SER A 150 9.48 -1.97 -19.87
CA SER A 150 10.29 -3.13 -20.28
C SER A 150 10.83 -3.93 -19.09
N VAL A 151 9.99 -4.12 -18.06
CA VAL A 151 10.33 -4.87 -16.85
C VAL A 151 9.61 -6.22 -16.82
N SER A 152 10.26 -7.24 -16.26
CA SER A 152 9.65 -8.56 -16.08
C SER A 152 8.73 -8.63 -14.87
N GLU A 153 8.94 -7.77 -13.88
CA GLU A 153 8.29 -7.86 -12.57
C GLU A 153 7.59 -6.55 -12.21
N VAL A 154 6.32 -6.67 -11.81
CA VAL A 154 5.52 -5.58 -11.24
C VAL A 154 4.98 -6.04 -9.91
N VAL A 155 5.43 -5.39 -8.85
CA VAL A 155 4.96 -5.64 -7.48
C VAL A 155 3.67 -4.86 -7.26
N VAL A 156 2.63 -5.51 -6.71
CA VAL A 156 1.35 -4.88 -6.42
C VAL A 156 1.22 -4.70 -4.91
N GLN A 157 0.97 -3.47 -4.46
CA GLN A 157 0.65 -3.19 -3.07
C GLN A 157 -0.83 -2.83 -2.94
N LEU A 158 -1.55 -3.55 -2.09
CA LEU A 158 -2.94 -3.29 -1.74
C LEU A 158 -2.99 -2.56 -0.40
N ASP A 159 -3.40 -1.30 -0.43
CA ASP A 159 -3.57 -0.45 0.74
C ASP A 159 -4.93 -0.69 1.38
N GLU A 160 -4.91 -1.18 2.60
CA GLU A 160 -6.12 -1.56 3.33
C GLU A 160 -6.26 -0.84 4.68
N PRO A 161 -6.23 0.51 4.74
CA PRO A 161 -6.23 1.26 6.00
C PRO A 161 -7.56 1.22 6.78
N TRP A 162 -8.64 0.72 6.17
CA TRP A 162 -9.93 0.59 6.85
C TRP A 162 -10.10 -0.75 7.58
N LEU A 163 -9.20 -1.73 7.43
CA LEU A 163 -9.37 -3.08 7.97
C LEU A 163 -9.70 -3.14 9.46
N SER A 164 -8.92 -2.43 10.30
CA SER A 164 -9.19 -2.34 11.73
C SER A 164 -10.57 -1.77 12.03
N ALA A 165 -11.00 -0.76 11.28
CA ALA A 165 -12.30 -0.13 11.47
C ALA A 165 -13.44 -1.03 10.99
N ILE A 166 -13.24 -1.77 9.89
CA ILE A 166 -14.20 -2.75 9.36
C ILE A 166 -14.39 -3.89 10.36
N ALA A 167 -13.30 -4.49 10.85
CA ALA A 167 -13.36 -5.58 11.83
C ALA A 167 -14.00 -5.13 13.16
N ALA A 168 -13.86 -3.85 13.52
CA ALA A 168 -14.44 -3.28 14.73
C ALA A 168 -15.87 -2.73 14.55
N GLY A 169 -16.43 -2.70 13.34
CA GLY A 169 -17.72 -2.08 13.05
C GLY A 169 -17.75 -0.57 13.29
N LYS A 170 -16.66 0.11 12.95
CA LYS A 170 -16.45 1.56 13.17
C LYS A 170 -16.41 2.38 11.89
N VAL A 171 -16.72 1.77 10.74
CA VAL A 171 -16.80 2.50 9.47
C VAL A 171 -18.06 3.37 9.48
N PRO A 172 -17.97 4.68 9.22
CA PRO A 172 -19.14 5.57 9.22
C PRO A 172 -20.17 5.16 8.15
N GLY A 173 -21.45 5.17 8.49
CA GLY A 173 -22.57 4.90 7.59
C GLY A 173 -23.00 6.11 6.75
N THR A 174 -24.28 6.21 6.44
CA THR A 174 -24.86 7.34 5.67
C THR A 174 -24.97 8.64 6.47
N ASN A 175 -24.95 8.56 7.80
CA ASN A 175 -24.97 9.70 8.71
C ASN A 175 -23.99 9.51 9.87
N ASP A 176 -23.73 10.58 10.62
CA ASP A 176 -22.74 10.61 11.70
C ASP A 176 -23.06 9.69 12.89
N PHE A 177 -24.29 9.17 12.97
CA PHE A 177 -24.78 8.29 14.05
C PHE A 177 -24.90 6.83 13.63
N ASP A 178 -24.61 6.52 12.37
CA ASP A 178 -24.69 5.18 11.81
C ASP A 178 -23.30 4.61 11.56
N THR A 179 -23.13 3.33 11.83
CA THR A 179 -21.87 2.60 11.61
C THR A 179 -22.16 1.29 10.91
N ILE A 180 -21.33 0.97 9.93
CA ILE A 180 -21.41 -0.32 9.24
C ILE A 180 -21.02 -1.42 10.22
N ARG A 181 -21.79 -2.52 10.20
CA ARG A 181 -21.58 -3.68 11.07
C ARG A 181 -20.17 -4.24 10.92
N ALA A 182 -19.61 -4.71 12.03
CA ALA A 182 -18.36 -5.46 12.04
C ALA A 182 -18.44 -6.67 11.10
N ILE A 183 -17.39 -6.86 10.30
CA ILE A 183 -17.18 -8.05 9.47
C ILE A 183 -16.17 -8.95 10.19
N HIS A 184 -16.41 -10.26 10.19
CA HIS A 184 -15.54 -11.19 10.89
C HIS A 184 -14.15 -11.26 10.23
N PRO A 185 -13.05 -11.31 10.99
CA PRO A 185 -11.70 -11.35 10.42
C PRO A 185 -11.47 -12.47 9.40
N GLN A 186 -12.09 -13.63 9.60
CA GLN A 186 -12.03 -14.73 8.63
C GLN A 186 -12.67 -14.37 7.29
N ASP A 187 -13.81 -13.68 7.28
CA ASP A 187 -14.45 -13.26 6.02
C ASP A 187 -13.57 -12.23 5.30
N LEU A 188 -12.87 -11.35 6.05
CA LEU A 188 -11.91 -10.40 5.49
C LEU A 188 -10.69 -11.11 4.89
N HIS A 189 -10.20 -12.16 5.57
CA HIS A 189 -9.12 -13.01 5.07
C HIS A 189 -9.53 -13.67 3.76
N ASP A 190 -10.69 -14.33 3.73
CA ASP A 190 -11.17 -15.08 2.58
C ASP A 190 -11.34 -14.17 1.34
N GLU A 191 -11.86 -12.95 1.51
CA GLU A 191 -11.99 -11.95 0.44
C GLU A 191 -10.63 -11.52 -0.12
N LEU A 192 -9.66 -11.21 0.76
CA LEU A 192 -8.31 -10.83 0.34
C LEU A 192 -7.53 -11.99 -0.29
N GLN A 193 -7.70 -13.21 0.24
CA GLN A 193 -7.07 -14.42 -0.27
C GLN A 193 -7.54 -14.70 -1.71
N SER A 194 -8.86 -14.64 -1.96
CA SER A 194 -9.42 -14.83 -3.30
C SER A 194 -8.82 -13.84 -4.29
N LEU A 195 -8.75 -12.56 -3.93
CA LEU A 195 -8.18 -11.54 -4.80
C LEU A 195 -6.68 -11.76 -5.06
N VAL A 196 -5.91 -12.10 -4.04
CA VAL A 196 -4.47 -12.37 -4.18
C VAL A 196 -4.21 -13.56 -5.10
N ASP A 197 -4.99 -14.63 -4.95
CA ASP A 197 -4.87 -15.84 -5.78
C ASP A 197 -5.18 -15.55 -7.25
N GLU A 198 -6.20 -14.74 -7.53
CA GLU A 198 -6.60 -14.40 -8.91
C GLU A 198 -5.65 -13.40 -9.58
N VAL A 199 -5.14 -12.41 -8.83
CA VAL A 199 -4.18 -11.42 -9.36
C VAL A 199 -2.82 -12.05 -9.66
N GLY A 200 -2.37 -12.99 -8.82
CA GLY A 200 -1.08 -13.65 -8.92
C GLY A 200 0.13 -12.70 -8.84
N GLY A 201 1.34 -13.24 -9.04
CA GLY A 201 2.59 -12.48 -8.90
C GLY A 201 2.85 -12.02 -7.46
N GLU A 202 3.78 -11.09 -7.27
CA GLU A 202 4.08 -10.57 -5.94
C GLU A 202 3.04 -9.51 -5.52
N VAL A 203 2.39 -9.77 -4.37
CA VAL A 203 1.40 -8.88 -3.75
C VAL A 203 1.78 -8.57 -2.30
N LEU A 204 1.71 -7.29 -1.94
CA LEU A 204 1.96 -6.77 -0.60
C LEU A 204 0.64 -6.23 -0.03
N LEU A 205 0.26 -6.65 1.18
CA LEU A 205 -0.88 -6.08 1.90
C LEU A 205 -0.41 -4.99 2.86
N ASN A 206 -0.76 -3.75 2.58
CA ASN A 206 -0.38 -2.62 3.40
C ASN A 206 -1.43 -2.30 4.49
N GLN A 207 -1.06 -2.55 5.74
CA GLN A 207 -1.84 -2.20 6.94
C GLN A 207 -1.18 -1.06 7.75
N SER A 208 -0.34 -0.22 7.13
CA SER A 208 0.28 0.93 7.80
C SER A 208 -0.78 1.88 8.39
N GLY A 209 -0.41 2.56 9.48
CA GLY A 209 -1.25 3.54 10.17
C GLY A 209 -2.30 2.98 11.13
N GLN A 210 -2.56 1.67 11.15
CA GLN A 210 -3.56 1.01 12.01
C GLN A 210 -2.94 -0.12 12.86
N VAL A 211 -3.72 -0.65 13.81
CA VAL A 211 -3.32 -1.84 14.58
C VAL A 211 -3.37 -3.06 13.63
N PRO A 212 -2.29 -3.84 13.49
CA PRO A 212 -2.31 -4.96 12.56
C PRO A 212 -3.33 -6.05 12.92
N LEU A 213 -4.01 -6.53 11.89
CA LEU A 213 -4.82 -7.75 11.93
C LEU A 213 -4.05 -8.87 11.20
N TRP A 214 -3.24 -9.61 11.97
CA TRP A 214 -2.31 -10.62 11.44
C TRP A 214 -3.00 -11.77 10.70
N GLU A 215 -4.12 -12.24 11.25
CA GLU A 215 -4.95 -13.33 10.71
C GLU A 215 -5.61 -12.98 9.38
N VAL A 216 -5.82 -11.70 9.09
CA VAL A 216 -6.48 -11.23 7.87
C VAL A 216 -5.55 -11.28 6.66
N SER A 217 -4.23 -11.34 6.86
CA SER A 217 -3.27 -11.18 5.76
C SER A 217 -2.95 -12.51 5.05
N PRO A 218 -3.31 -12.68 3.76
CA PRO A 218 -2.99 -13.90 2.99
C PRO A 218 -1.57 -13.92 2.39
N CYS A 219 -0.90 -12.77 2.33
CA CYS A 219 0.39 -12.58 1.68
C CYS A 219 1.38 -11.80 2.58
N GLN A 220 2.43 -11.22 2.00
CA GLN A 220 3.33 -10.35 2.75
C GLN A 220 2.57 -9.15 3.33
N VAL A 221 2.75 -8.89 4.63
CA VAL A 221 2.07 -7.78 5.32
C VAL A 221 3.04 -6.62 5.61
N LEU A 222 2.59 -5.39 5.36
CA LEU A 222 3.31 -4.16 5.71
C LEU A 222 2.66 -3.53 6.93
N VAL A 223 3.43 -3.33 8.00
CA VAL A 223 2.93 -2.83 9.29
C VAL A 223 3.90 -1.83 9.89
N ASP A 224 3.37 -0.82 10.57
CA ASP A 224 4.22 0.16 11.24
C ASP A 224 4.65 -0.37 12.61
N THR A 225 5.94 -0.33 12.89
CA THR A 225 6.50 -0.73 14.19
C THR A 225 5.84 0.01 15.36
N ALA A 226 5.49 1.28 15.17
CA ALA A 226 4.77 2.10 16.16
C ALA A 226 3.35 1.60 16.48
N ARG A 227 2.77 0.73 15.64
CA ARG A 227 1.44 0.13 15.84
C ARG A 227 1.50 -1.30 16.39
N VAL A 228 2.68 -1.90 16.44
CA VAL A 228 2.91 -3.21 17.05
C VAL A 228 3.30 -2.99 18.51
N ALA A 229 2.30 -2.98 19.40
CA ALA A 229 2.52 -2.73 20.82
C ALA A 229 1.70 -3.68 21.71
N GLY A 230 2.30 -4.08 22.82
CA GLY A 230 1.72 -5.04 23.76
C GLY A 230 1.91 -6.50 23.35
N THR A 231 1.75 -7.40 24.30
CA THR A 231 2.08 -8.82 24.16
C THR A 231 1.39 -9.48 22.97
N ALA A 232 0.08 -9.28 22.80
CA ALA A 232 -0.67 -9.90 21.70
C ALA A 232 -0.17 -9.50 20.31
N GLN A 233 0.28 -8.24 20.13
CA GLN A 233 0.79 -7.77 18.85
C GLN A 233 2.23 -8.21 18.60
N LEU A 234 3.04 -8.31 19.66
CA LEU A 234 4.39 -8.87 19.59
C LEU A 234 4.34 -10.36 19.23
N ASP A 235 3.47 -11.14 19.89
CA ASP A 235 3.26 -12.55 19.57
C ASP A 235 2.76 -12.74 18.13
N GLY A 236 1.85 -11.87 17.68
CA GLY A 236 1.37 -11.84 16.31
C GLY A 236 2.46 -11.54 15.28
N LEU A 237 3.34 -10.56 15.57
CA LEU A 237 4.50 -10.25 14.73
C LEU A 237 5.48 -11.42 14.68
N GLY A 238 5.81 -12.05 15.81
CA GLY A 238 6.68 -13.22 15.85
C GLY A 238 6.14 -14.39 15.03
N THR A 239 4.84 -14.65 15.13
CA THR A 239 4.15 -15.68 14.32
C THR A 239 4.18 -15.32 12.83
N ALA A 240 3.85 -14.08 12.46
CA ALA A 240 3.88 -13.63 11.08
C ALA A 240 5.28 -13.73 10.47
N LEU A 241 6.32 -13.32 11.20
CA LEU A 241 7.72 -13.46 10.78
C LEU A 241 8.15 -14.93 10.62
N ALA A 242 7.51 -15.87 11.34
CA ALA A 242 7.76 -17.30 11.21
C ALA A 242 7.09 -17.92 9.95
N GLU A 243 5.93 -17.40 9.55
CA GLU A 243 5.10 -17.98 8.49
C GLU A 243 5.27 -17.31 7.13
N LYS A 244 5.54 -16.00 7.09
CA LYS A 244 5.53 -15.18 5.87
C LYS A 244 6.52 -14.02 5.93
N ALA A 245 6.71 -13.35 4.79
CA ALA A 245 7.47 -12.10 4.75
C ALA A 245 6.68 -10.97 5.43
N VAL A 246 7.40 -10.07 6.11
CA VAL A 246 6.84 -8.90 6.77
C VAL A 246 7.67 -7.67 6.39
N GLY A 247 6.98 -6.60 6.00
CA GLY A 247 7.57 -5.28 5.84
C GLY A 247 7.34 -4.44 7.09
N LEU A 248 8.41 -3.87 7.66
CA LEU A 248 8.33 -3.02 8.85
C LEU A 248 8.49 -1.54 8.50
N GLY A 249 7.46 -0.78 8.85
CA GLY A 249 7.43 0.66 8.79
C GLY A 249 8.20 1.27 9.96
N VAL A 250 9.21 2.09 9.65
CA VAL A 250 10.01 2.85 10.63
C VAL A 250 9.76 4.34 10.47
N ALA A 251 9.82 5.12 11.55
CA ALA A 251 9.50 6.54 11.49
C ALA A 251 10.42 7.28 10.49
N ALA A 252 9.84 7.95 9.50
CA ALA A 252 10.59 8.55 8.39
C ALA A 252 11.69 9.53 8.85
N ALA A 253 11.40 10.38 9.84
CA ALA A 253 12.38 11.33 10.37
C ALA A 253 13.51 10.65 11.16
N GLU A 254 13.21 9.52 11.80
CA GLU A 254 14.18 8.77 12.61
C GLU A 254 15.17 8.03 11.70
N VAL A 255 14.66 7.31 10.70
CA VAL A 255 15.51 6.55 9.77
C VAL A 255 16.32 7.47 8.86
N ALA A 256 15.82 8.67 8.54
CA ALA A 256 16.60 9.66 7.80
C ALA A 256 17.81 10.20 8.61
N GLY A 257 17.75 10.15 9.95
CA GLY A 257 18.79 10.71 10.81
C GLY A 257 19.76 9.66 11.39
N ASP A 258 19.26 8.48 11.74
CA ASP A 258 20.05 7.40 12.36
C ASP A 258 19.62 6.00 11.88
N PRO A 259 19.94 5.62 10.62
CA PRO A 259 19.66 4.28 10.10
C PRO A 259 20.25 3.16 10.96
N ARG A 260 21.45 3.34 11.51
CA ARG A 260 22.14 2.33 12.33
C ARG A 260 21.43 2.12 13.66
N GLY A 261 21.03 3.18 14.34
CA GLY A 261 20.25 3.07 15.57
C GLY A 261 18.91 2.37 15.35
N VAL A 262 18.26 2.61 14.20
CA VAL A 262 17.05 1.87 13.81
C VAL A 262 17.34 0.39 13.61
N ALA A 263 18.44 0.04 12.92
CA ALA A 263 18.85 -1.35 12.71
C ALA A 263 19.05 -2.09 14.05
N ILE A 264 19.75 -1.48 15.00
CA ILE A 264 19.98 -2.06 16.33
C ILE A 264 18.65 -2.28 17.08
N ARG A 265 17.70 -1.35 16.98
CA ARG A 265 16.37 -1.52 17.61
C ARG A 265 15.59 -2.66 16.98
N LEU A 266 15.63 -2.80 15.65
CA LEU A 266 14.97 -3.89 14.94
C LEU A 266 15.62 -5.25 15.26
N ALA A 267 16.94 -5.31 15.38
CA ALA A 267 17.66 -6.51 15.79
C ALA A 267 17.26 -6.96 17.21
N ARG A 268 17.20 -6.03 18.17
CA ARG A 268 16.71 -6.30 19.53
C ARG A 268 15.27 -6.79 19.55
N LEU A 269 14.39 -6.17 18.74
CA LEU A 269 13.01 -6.62 18.63
C LEU A 269 12.94 -8.06 18.12
N ALA A 270 13.73 -8.44 17.12
CA ALA A 270 13.76 -9.82 16.65
C ALA A 270 14.31 -10.79 17.70
N GLU A 271 15.33 -10.39 18.47
CA GLU A 271 15.87 -11.18 19.59
C GLU A 271 14.81 -11.41 20.68
N GLU A 272 14.08 -10.35 21.08
CA GLU A 272 12.99 -10.44 22.05
C GLU A 272 11.85 -11.35 21.59
N LEU A 273 11.56 -11.37 20.28
CA LEU A 273 10.56 -12.24 19.66
C LEU A 273 11.06 -13.68 19.46
N GLY A 274 12.33 -13.97 19.73
CA GLY A 274 12.94 -15.28 19.48
C GLY A 274 13.02 -15.64 18.00
N VAL A 275 13.02 -14.64 17.12
CA VAL A 275 13.12 -14.82 15.67
C VAL A 275 14.59 -15.01 15.29
N ASP A 276 14.87 -16.02 14.45
CA ASP A 276 16.22 -16.26 13.94
C ASP A 276 16.78 -14.98 13.27
N PRO A 277 17.96 -14.46 13.68
CA PRO A 277 18.59 -13.30 13.07
C PRO A 277 18.76 -13.43 11.55
N ALA A 278 18.87 -14.65 11.01
CA ALA A 278 18.88 -14.85 9.56
C ALA A 278 17.60 -14.36 8.87
N ARG A 279 16.46 -14.31 9.56
CA ARG A 279 15.20 -13.76 9.02
C ARG A 279 15.19 -12.24 8.96
N LEU A 280 16.00 -11.53 9.74
CA LEU A 280 16.17 -10.08 9.61
C LEU A 280 16.68 -9.69 8.22
N SER A 281 17.50 -10.56 7.62
CA SER A 281 18.00 -10.38 6.25
C SER A 281 16.92 -10.55 5.16
N ASN A 282 15.69 -10.92 5.53
CA ASN A 282 14.53 -11.03 4.65
C ASN A 282 13.37 -10.11 5.10
N MET A 283 13.63 -9.21 6.04
CA MET A 283 12.64 -8.26 6.53
C MET A 283 12.71 -6.98 5.69
N ASP A 284 11.63 -6.70 4.99
CA ASP A 284 11.57 -5.47 4.21
C ASP A 284 11.34 -4.26 5.13
N VAL A 285 11.79 -3.09 4.71
CA VAL A 285 11.67 -1.85 5.48
C VAL A 285 11.15 -0.71 4.60
N TYR A 286 10.34 0.17 5.19
CA TYR A 286 9.83 1.35 4.51
C TYR A 286 9.67 2.52 5.49
N PRO A 287 9.72 3.78 5.02
CA PRO A 287 9.49 4.92 5.89
C PRO A 287 7.98 5.08 6.14
N ALA A 288 7.59 4.96 7.39
CA ALA A 288 6.21 5.09 7.85
C ALA A 288 5.84 6.54 8.16
N GLY A 289 4.55 6.84 8.02
CA GLY A 289 3.97 8.15 8.28
C GLY A 289 4.14 9.14 7.13
N ARG A 290 3.80 10.41 7.38
CA ARG A 290 3.96 11.47 6.38
C ARG A 290 5.44 11.77 6.16
N LEU A 291 5.89 11.67 4.91
CA LEU A 291 7.26 11.98 4.55
C LEU A 291 7.46 13.50 4.54
N GLY A 292 8.29 14.03 5.45
CA GLY A 292 8.67 15.45 5.44
C GLY A 292 9.74 15.76 4.39
N ASN A 293 10.76 14.90 4.33
CA ASN A 293 11.78 14.89 3.28
C ASN A 293 11.83 13.48 2.66
N PRO A 294 11.13 13.24 1.54
CA PRO A 294 11.07 11.92 0.92
C PRO A 294 12.43 11.36 0.53
N ALA A 295 13.33 12.19 0.00
CA ALA A 295 14.67 11.77 -0.42
C ALA A 295 15.48 11.23 0.76
N ALA A 296 15.57 11.99 1.85
CA ALA A 296 16.29 11.57 3.04
C ALA A 296 15.67 10.32 3.71
N ALA A 297 14.34 10.22 3.69
CA ALA A 297 13.65 9.05 4.24
C ALA A 297 13.92 7.78 3.42
N TYR A 298 13.91 7.88 2.08
CA TYR A 298 14.22 6.77 1.19
C TYR A 298 15.70 6.35 1.25
N ALA A 299 16.62 7.32 1.23
CA ALA A 299 18.04 7.07 1.45
C ALA A 299 18.28 6.35 2.79
N GLY A 300 17.63 6.82 3.86
CA GLY A 300 17.74 6.24 5.20
C GLY A 300 17.26 4.78 5.25
N VAL A 301 16.12 4.44 4.63
CA VAL A 301 15.67 3.04 4.62
C VAL A 301 16.51 2.15 3.73
N GLN A 302 17.09 2.68 2.64
CA GLN A 302 18.05 1.94 1.82
C GLN A 302 19.31 1.60 2.62
N GLU A 303 19.86 2.57 3.35
CA GLU A 303 21.00 2.34 4.24
C GLU A 303 20.64 1.30 5.32
N LEU A 304 19.47 1.42 5.94
CA LEU A 304 18.95 0.46 6.92
C LEU A 304 18.88 -0.96 6.35
N ALA A 305 18.28 -1.15 5.17
CA ALA A 305 18.20 -2.46 4.52
C ALA A 305 19.59 -3.04 4.22
N GLY A 306 20.54 -2.18 3.81
CA GLY A 306 21.93 -2.56 3.61
C GLY A 306 22.65 -2.97 4.90
N ILE A 307 22.34 -2.33 6.04
CA ILE A 307 22.84 -2.74 7.36
C ILE A 307 22.24 -4.07 7.78
N LEU A 308 20.91 -4.22 7.68
CA LEU A 308 20.21 -5.47 8.01
C LEU A 308 20.68 -6.66 7.15
N THR A 309 21.12 -6.43 5.91
CA THR A 309 21.64 -7.51 5.07
C THR A 309 23.09 -7.87 5.41
N ARG A 310 23.94 -6.88 5.69
CA ARG A 310 25.39 -7.11 5.93
C ARG A 310 25.70 -7.56 7.35
N ASP A 311 24.99 -7.01 8.33
CA ASP A 311 25.36 -7.08 9.74
C ASP A 311 24.34 -7.89 10.57
N ALA A 312 23.42 -8.65 9.95
CA ALA A 312 22.34 -9.37 10.65
C ALA A 312 22.80 -10.26 11.84
N GLY A 313 24.05 -10.74 11.83
CA GLY A 313 24.64 -11.55 12.91
C GLY A 313 25.51 -10.78 13.91
N ASP A 314 25.84 -9.51 13.63
CA ASP A 314 26.83 -8.69 14.38
C ASP A 314 26.24 -7.40 14.98
N LEU A 315 24.91 -7.20 14.91
CA LEU A 315 24.18 -6.03 15.42
C LEU A 315 23.82 -6.08 16.90
#